data_AF-A0ABD6BLL9-F1
#
_entry.id   AF-A0ABD6BLL9-F1
#
_cell.length_a   1.000
_cell.length_b   1.000
_cell.length_c   1.000
_cell.angle_alpha   90.00
_cell.angle_beta   90.00
_cell.angle_gamma   90.00
#
_symmetry.space_group_name_H-M   'P 1'
#
loop_
_entity.id
_entity.type
_entity.pdbx_description
1 polymer ?
#
loop_
_entity_poly.entity_id
_entity_poly.type
_entity_poly.pdbx_seq_one_letter_code
_entity_poly.pdbx_strand_id
1 'polypeptide(L)'
;MIPEPSPDDTPFLEPFTISVPAGSKGTVTFVPEESGSTFYLASVAISKEEQTTYEIRDDSTPMYGPAAVPPTDIDDSGVTWVPCQSFESSLKVIIKNVSSTQRTYTVLPMGYETVEGA
;
A
#
# COMPACT_ATOMS: atom_id res chain seq x y z
N MET A 1 -6.68 -5.39 -15.66
CA MET A 1 -5.94 -4.43 -16.50
C MET A 1 -5.72 -3.20 -15.64
N ILE A 2 -4.49 -2.71 -15.54
CA ILE A 2 -4.22 -1.37 -15.02
C ILE A 2 -4.41 -0.44 -16.23
N PRO A 3 -5.24 0.61 -16.17
CA PRO A 3 -5.33 1.56 -17.29
C PRO A 3 -3.94 2.12 -17.59
N GLU A 4 -3.64 2.33 -18.87
CA GLU A 4 -2.38 2.94 -19.28
C GLU A 4 -2.34 4.38 -18.76
N PRO A 5 -1.31 4.77 -17.96
CA PRO A 5 -1.21 6.14 -17.48
C PRO A 5 -0.90 7.10 -18.64
N SER A 6 -1.43 8.31 -18.55
CA SER A 6 -1.02 9.46 -19.36
C SER A 6 0.43 9.85 -19.01
N PRO A 7 1.21 10.42 -19.96
CA PRO A 7 2.50 11.03 -19.64
C PRO A 7 2.45 12.13 -18.57
N ASP A 8 1.27 12.71 -18.36
CA ASP A 8 1.02 13.78 -17.38
C ASP A 8 0.50 13.25 -16.03
N ASP A 9 0.24 11.95 -15.90
CA ASP A 9 -0.18 11.35 -14.62
C ASP A 9 1.00 11.31 -13.64
N THR A 10 0.70 11.58 -12.36
CA THR A 10 1.72 11.63 -11.31
C THR A 10 2.05 10.21 -10.83
N PRO A 11 3.30 9.74 -10.95
CA PRO A 11 3.67 8.41 -10.50
C PRO A 11 3.69 8.34 -8.97
N PHE A 12 3.30 7.19 -8.44
CA PHE A 12 3.34 6.93 -7.01
C PHE A 12 4.16 5.68 -6.73
N LEU A 13 5.39 5.92 -6.30
CA LEU A 13 6.44 4.90 -6.19
C LEU A 13 7.40 5.19 -5.02
N GLU A 14 6.94 5.89 -3.99
CA GLU A 14 7.80 6.26 -2.86
C GLU A 14 7.72 5.23 -1.72
N PRO A 15 8.85 4.61 -1.32
CA PRO A 15 8.85 3.68 -0.20
C PRO A 15 8.80 4.44 1.15
N PHE A 16 7.99 3.95 2.07
CA PHE A 16 7.92 4.43 3.43
C PHE A 16 8.41 3.36 4.42
N THR A 17 9.19 3.76 5.42
CA THR A 17 9.70 2.85 6.45
C THR A 17 9.10 3.16 7.82
N ILE A 18 8.59 2.13 8.50
CA ILE A 18 7.99 2.24 9.84
C ILE A 18 8.60 1.21 10.80
N SER A 19 8.89 1.65 12.03
CA SER A 19 9.22 0.74 13.14
C SER A 19 7.95 0.43 13.94
N VAL A 20 7.61 -0.85 14.07
CA VAL A 20 6.45 -1.32 14.84
C VAL A 20 6.93 -2.07 16.08
N PRO A 21 6.61 -1.58 17.31
CA PRO A 21 6.98 -2.25 18.55
C PRO A 21 6.42 -3.67 18.65
N ALA A 22 7.02 -4.47 19.54
CA ALA A 22 6.53 -5.80 19.89
C ALA A 22 5.07 -5.75 20.35
N GLY A 23 4.27 -6.75 19.95
CA GLY A 23 2.85 -6.86 20.33
C GLY A 23 1.94 -5.70 19.87
N SER A 24 2.40 -4.83 18.98
CA SER A 24 1.73 -3.58 18.59
C SER A 24 1.35 -3.57 17.12
N LYS A 25 0.59 -2.55 16.71
CA LYS A 25 0.31 -2.26 15.30
C LYS A 25 0.85 -0.89 14.89
N GLY A 26 1.32 -0.79 13.66
CA GLY A 26 1.62 0.46 12.98
C GLY A 26 0.67 0.66 11.81
N THR A 27 0.41 1.93 11.46
CA THR A 27 -0.36 2.29 10.28
C THR A 27 0.45 3.28 9.46
N VAL A 28 0.59 3.00 8.17
CA VAL A 28 1.10 3.94 7.16
C VAL A 28 -0.10 4.41 6.36
N THR A 29 -0.22 5.73 6.18
CA THR A 29 -1.30 6.33 5.40
C THR A 29 -0.67 7.05 4.22
N PHE A 30 -1.12 6.68 3.03
CA PHE A 30 -0.81 7.32 1.78
C PHE A 30 -2.02 8.13 1.35
N VAL A 31 -1.80 9.37 0.96
CA VAL A 31 -2.84 10.33 0.55
C VAL A 31 -2.44 10.86 -0.82
N PRO A 32 -3.39 10.99 -1.77
CA PRO A 32 -3.10 11.61 -3.05
C PRO A 32 -2.52 13.02 -2.89
N GLU A 33 -1.58 13.40 -3.74
CA GLU A 33 -0.97 14.72 -3.74
C GLU A 33 -1.96 15.79 -4.23
N GLU A 34 -2.79 15.44 -5.19
CA GLU A 34 -3.76 16.35 -5.80
C GLU A 34 -5.19 16.12 -5.27
N SER A 35 -5.87 17.21 -4.90
CA SER A 35 -7.26 17.11 -4.46
C SER A 35 -8.17 16.83 -5.66
N GLY A 36 -9.00 15.78 -5.55
CA GLY A 36 -9.89 15.36 -6.65
C GLY A 36 -9.22 14.43 -7.65
N SER A 37 -8.02 13.92 -7.36
CA SER A 37 -7.41 12.85 -8.16
C SER A 37 -7.98 11.48 -7.79
N THR A 38 -8.00 10.58 -8.78
CA THR A 38 -8.19 9.15 -8.56
C THR A 38 -6.83 8.49 -8.57
N PHE A 39 -6.59 7.66 -7.56
CA PHE A 39 -5.40 6.84 -7.49
C PHE A 39 -5.66 5.47 -8.11
N TYR A 40 -4.80 5.02 -9.03
CA TYR A 40 -4.80 3.66 -9.56
C TYR A 40 -3.64 2.84 -8.97
N LEU A 41 -3.99 1.88 -8.13
CA LEU A 41 -3.05 1.04 -7.38
C LEU A 41 -2.82 -0.29 -8.09
N ALA A 42 -1.64 -0.44 -8.68
CA ALA A 42 -1.19 -1.66 -9.34
C ALA A 42 -0.69 -2.71 -8.34
N SER A 43 0.03 -2.26 -7.30
CA SER A 43 0.63 -3.15 -6.32
C SER A 43 0.99 -2.41 -5.02
N VAL A 44 1.05 -3.16 -3.92
CA VAL A 44 1.68 -2.72 -2.67
C VAL A 44 2.64 -3.82 -2.25
N ALA A 45 3.91 -3.47 -2.14
CA ALA A 45 4.95 -4.35 -1.65
C ALA A 45 5.32 -4.00 -0.22
N ILE A 46 5.51 -5.02 0.63
CA ILE A 46 5.81 -4.83 2.05
C ILE A 46 6.87 -5.85 2.47
N SER A 47 7.82 -5.44 3.31
CA SER A 47 8.76 -6.36 3.96
C SER A 47 8.01 -7.49 4.68
N LYS A 48 8.30 -8.73 4.29
CA LYS A 48 7.72 -9.91 4.92
C LYS A 48 8.47 -10.26 6.19
N GLU A 49 7.72 -10.52 7.25
CA GLU A 49 8.25 -10.95 8.55
C GLU A 49 7.37 -12.02 9.18
N GLU A 50 7.99 -12.95 9.90
CA GLU A 50 7.25 -13.92 10.72
C GLU A 50 6.56 -13.23 11.89
N GLN A 51 5.41 -13.78 12.31
CA GLN A 51 4.59 -13.26 13.41
C GLN A 51 4.06 -11.84 13.14
N THR A 52 3.72 -11.56 11.88
CA THR A 52 3.14 -10.29 11.44
C THR A 52 1.88 -10.54 10.61
N THR A 53 0.89 -9.64 10.74
CA THR A 53 -0.25 -9.60 9.82
C THR A 53 -0.34 -8.27 9.10
N TYR A 54 -0.72 -8.33 7.83
CA TYR A 54 -0.82 -7.21 6.91
C TYR A 54 -2.26 -7.02 6.49
N GLU A 55 -2.73 -5.78 6.52
CA GLU A 55 -4.05 -5.39 6.08
C GLU A 55 -3.95 -4.08 5.30
N ILE A 56 -4.67 -3.98 4.18
CA ILE A 56 -4.72 -2.78 3.34
C ILE A 56 -6.17 -2.36 3.25
N ARG A 57 -6.42 -1.06 3.42
CA ARG A 57 -7.75 -0.46 3.31
C ARG A 57 -7.72 0.79 2.44
N ASP A 58 -8.78 0.96 1.66
CA ASP A 58 -9.20 2.25 1.14
C ASP A 58 -10.11 2.86 2.21
N ASP A 59 -9.59 3.86 2.93
CA ASP A 59 -10.21 4.46 4.11
C ASP A 59 -10.63 3.48 5.22
N SER A 60 -11.84 2.92 5.09
CA SER A 60 -12.44 1.96 6.02
C SER A 60 -12.77 0.61 5.36
N THR A 61 -12.72 0.55 4.03
CA THR A 61 -13.04 -0.62 3.21
C THR A 61 -11.81 -1.50 3.07
N PRO A 62 -11.85 -2.77 3.52
CA PRO A 62 -10.73 -3.70 3.32
C PRO A 62 -10.48 -4.01 1.84
N MET A 63 -9.24 -3.85 1.40
CA MET A 63 -8.75 -4.23 0.07
C MET A 63 -7.94 -5.53 0.11
N TYR A 64 -7.24 -5.78 1.22
CA TYR A 64 -6.42 -6.96 1.44
C TYR A 64 -6.32 -7.30 2.92
N GLY A 65 -6.25 -8.60 3.22
CA GLY A 65 -6.02 -9.10 4.57
C GLY A 65 -7.18 -8.85 5.54
N PRO A 66 -6.95 -9.02 6.85
CA PRO A 66 -5.67 -9.36 7.49
C PRO A 66 -5.09 -10.70 7.01
N ALA A 67 -3.81 -10.72 6.63
CA ALA A 67 -3.12 -11.93 6.17
C ALA A 67 -1.70 -12.03 6.76
N ALA A 68 -1.18 -13.25 6.90
CA ALA A 68 0.17 -13.51 7.42
C ALA A 68 1.30 -13.33 6.38
N VAL A 69 0.92 -13.12 5.13
CA VAL A 69 1.82 -12.84 4.01
C VAL A 69 1.40 -11.49 3.45
N PRO A 70 2.32 -10.60 3.05
CA PRO A 70 1.94 -9.36 2.38
C PRO A 70 1.37 -9.65 0.97
N PRO A 71 0.67 -8.70 0.34
CA PRO A 71 0.19 -8.88 -1.03
C PRO A 71 1.35 -9.12 -2.00
N THR A 72 2.43 -8.34 -1.83
CA THR A 72 3.69 -8.48 -2.59
C THR A 72 4.86 -8.35 -1.63
N ASP A 73 5.94 -9.06 -1.93
CA ASP A 73 7.22 -8.87 -1.24
C ASP A 73 7.99 -7.66 -1.82
N ILE A 74 8.75 -6.95 -0.99
CA ILE A 74 9.51 -5.76 -1.40
C ILE A 74 10.65 -6.09 -2.35
N ASP A 75 11.21 -7.30 -2.28
CA ASP A 75 12.31 -7.76 -3.13
C ASP A 75 11.82 -8.45 -4.42
N ASP A 76 10.51 -8.67 -4.56
CA ASP A 76 9.85 -9.26 -5.74
C ASP A 76 8.59 -8.47 -6.10
N SER A 77 8.77 -7.18 -6.42
CA SER A 77 7.70 -6.20 -6.62
C SER A 77 6.97 -6.34 -7.96
N GLY A 78 6.24 -7.45 -8.12
CA GLY A 78 5.30 -7.66 -9.21
C GLY A 78 3.97 -6.91 -9.05
N VAL A 79 3.18 -6.87 -10.12
CA VAL A 79 1.77 -6.44 -10.08
C VAL A 79 0.97 -7.44 -9.26
N THR A 80 0.18 -6.96 -8.29
CA THR A 80 -0.63 -7.84 -7.41
C THR A 80 -2.12 -7.68 -7.56
N TRP A 81 -2.60 -6.54 -8.04
CA TRP A 81 -4.02 -6.37 -8.35
C TRP A 81 -4.27 -6.39 -9.86
N VAL A 82 -5.03 -7.40 -10.30
CA VAL A 82 -5.52 -7.52 -11.67
C VAL A 82 -7.03 -7.84 -11.63
N PRO A 83 -7.93 -6.88 -11.92
CA PRO A 83 -7.67 -5.47 -12.24
C PRO A 83 -7.08 -4.67 -11.07
N CYS A 84 -6.46 -3.52 -11.37
CA CYS A 84 -5.94 -2.61 -10.34
C CYS A 84 -7.07 -2.20 -9.39
N GLN A 85 -6.69 -1.86 -8.16
CA GLN A 85 -7.60 -1.19 -7.25
C GLN A 85 -7.54 0.31 -7.50
N SER A 86 -8.56 1.05 -7.05
CA SER A 86 -8.54 2.51 -7.05
C SER A 86 -9.10 3.07 -5.76
N PHE A 87 -8.65 4.27 -5.39
CA PHE A 87 -9.14 5.01 -4.24
C PHE A 87 -9.00 6.53 -4.48
N GLU A 88 -9.79 7.33 -3.76
CA GLU A 88 -9.81 8.80 -3.92
C GLU A 88 -9.28 9.53 -2.67
N SER A 89 -9.29 8.88 -1.51
CA SER A 89 -9.05 9.54 -0.22
C SER A 89 -7.75 9.09 0.43
N SER A 90 -7.65 7.82 0.82
CA SER A 90 -6.41 7.33 1.43
C SER A 90 -6.26 5.81 1.34
N LEU A 91 -5.01 5.39 1.15
CA LEU A 91 -4.60 4.00 1.30
C LEU A 91 -3.94 3.81 2.66
N LYS A 92 -4.55 2.99 3.50
CA LYS A 92 -4.03 2.64 4.83
C LYS A 92 -3.44 1.25 4.80
N VAL A 93 -2.16 1.17 5.12
CA VAL A 93 -1.44 -0.09 5.33
C VAL A 93 -1.26 -0.31 6.82
N ILE A 94 -1.91 -1.35 7.35
CA ILE A 94 -1.92 -1.70 8.76
C ILE A 94 -1.04 -2.94 8.93
N ILE A 95 0.02 -2.81 9.74
CA ILE A 95 0.97 -3.86 10.03
C ILE A 95 0.88 -4.17 11.52
N LYS A 96 0.51 -5.40 11.87
CA LYS A 96 0.45 -5.85 13.26
C LYS A 96 1.60 -6.80 13.55
N ASN A 97 2.54 -6.35 14.36
CA ASN A 97 3.67 -7.14 14.84
C ASN A 97 3.26 -7.86 16.13
N VAL A 98 3.04 -9.17 16.07
CA VAL A 98 2.72 -9.99 17.26
C VAL A 98 3.94 -10.74 17.81
N SER A 99 5.15 -10.42 17.32
CA SER A 99 6.39 -10.92 17.90
C SER A 99 6.71 -10.25 19.25
N SER A 100 7.73 -10.76 19.93
CA SER A 100 8.30 -10.18 21.15
C SER A 100 9.36 -9.11 20.90
N THR A 101 9.67 -8.78 19.64
CA THR A 101 10.72 -7.81 19.26
C THR A 101 10.16 -6.70 18.38
N GLN A 102 10.76 -5.51 18.45
CA GLN A 102 10.46 -4.45 17.47
C GLN A 102 10.93 -4.89 16.08
N ARG A 103 10.17 -4.51 15.05
CA ARG A 103 10.50 -4.78 13.65
C ARG A 103 10.36 -3.52 12.82
N THR A 104 11.18 -3.42 11.77
CA THR A 104 11.13 -2.34 10.80
C THR A 104 10.57 -2.89 9.50
N TYR A 105 9.61 -2.19 8.91
CA TYR A 105 8.96 -2.58 7.67
C TYR A 105 9.11 -1.47 6.64
N THR A 106 9.43 -1.84 5.42
CA THR A 106 9.31 -0.96 4.26
C THR A 106 8.01 -1.28 3.52
N VAL A 107 7.28 -0.24 3.15
CA VAL A 107 6.02 -0.31 2.40
C VAL A 107 6.21 0.51 1.13
N LEU A 108 6.00 -0.11 -0.02
CA LEU A 108 6.10 0.51 -1.34
C LEU A 108 4.77 0.34 -2.09
N PRO A 109 3.91 1.36 -2.11
CA PRO A 109 2.80 1.41 -3.05
C PRO A 109 3.32 1.72 -4.45
N MET A 110 2.67 1.14 -5.46
CA MET A 110 3.01 1.28 -6.87
C MET A 110 1.75 1.60 -7.66
N GLY A 111 1.73 2.75 -8.32
CA GLY A 111 0.59 3.22 -9.07
C GLY A 111 0.82 4.59 -9.68
N TYR A 112 -0.28 5.27 -9.98
CA TYR A 112 -0.29 6.65 -10.43
C TYR A 112 -1.57 7.35 -9.99
N GLU A 113 -1.49 8.66 -9.90
CA GLU A 113 -2.60 9.59 -9.70
C GLU A 113 -2.99 10.21 -11.02
N THR A 114 -4.29 10.30 -11.28
CA THR A 114 -4.84 11.05 -12.41
C THR A 114 -5.89 12.04 -11.91
N VAL A 115 -5.91 13.23 -12.50
CA VAL A 115 -6.94 14.23 -12.21
C VAL A 115 -8.15 13.92 -13.08
N GLU A 116 -9.31 13.63 -12.49
CA GLU A 116 -10.53 13.48 -13.29
C GLU A 116 -10.83 14.80 -14.01
N GLY A 117 -10.74 14.80 -15.35
CA GLY A 117 -11.05 15.95 -16.20
C GLY A 117 -9.93 16.47 -17.10
N ALA A 118 -8.78 15.78 -17.20
CA ALA A 118 -7.75 16.05 -18.21
C ALA A 118 -8.06 15.40 -19.57
#